data_AF-A0A7K3Z239-F1
#
_entry.id   AF-A0A7K3Z239-F1
#
_cell.length_a   1.000
_cell.length_b   1.000
_cell.length_c   1.000
_cell.angle_alpha   90.00
_cell.angle_beta   90.00
_cell.angle_gamma   90.00
#
_symmetry.space_group_name_H-M   'P 1'
#
loop_
_entity.id
_entity.type
_entity.pdbx_description
1 polymer ?
#
loop_
_entity_poly.entity_id
_entity_poly.type
_entity_poly.pdbx_seq_one_letter_code
_entity_poly.pdbx_strand_id
1 'polypeptide(L)'
;MNKQVEFLVKLRDSTQMIADAANEYIEALTPPEIKETNEAAAVQELNFSTLKFESQQGTKLGTFEVAYKTSNLEDKWQRAYSILRNSNATIKDRYYGTDYQHSYWLYGTDKIYRQKLKPKT
;
A
#
# COMPACT_ATOMS: atom_id res chain seq x y z
N MET A 1 0.01 21.24 32.62
CA MET A 1 -0.43 20.78 31.28
C MET A 1 -1.77 21.45 30.97
N ASN A 2 -2.03 21.86 29.73
CA ASN A 2 -3.25 22.59 29.39
C ASN A 2 -4.45 21.62 29.45
N LYS A 3 -5.49 21.95 30.25
CA LYS A 3 -6.68 21.10 30.43
C LYS A 3 -7.38 20.74 29.11
N GLN A 4 -7.32 21.62 28.12
CA GLN A 4 -7.84 21.35 26.78
C GLN A 4 -7.02 20.28 26.07
N VAL A 5 -5.68 20.31 26.21
CA VAL A 5 -4.78 19.30 25.64
C VAL A 5 -5.00 17.94 26.31
N GLU A 6 -5.17 17.91 27.64
CA GLU A 6 -5.52 16.68 28.37
C GLU A 6 -6.83 16.06 27.90
N PHE A 7 -7.86 16.88 27.68
CA PHE A 7 -9.14 16.42 27.16
C PHE A 7 -8.99 15.83 25.74
N LEU A 8 -8.27 16.51 24.85
CA LEU A 8 -8.05 16.05 23.48
C LEU A 8 -7.23 14.75 23.42
N VAL A 9 -6.23 14.59 24.30
CA VAL A 9 -5.45 13.34 24.42
C VAL A 9 -6.35 12.19 24.86
N LYS A 10 -7.16 12.38 25.91
CA LYS A 10 -8.11 11.36 26.37
C LYS A 10 -9.13 11.00 25.31
N LEU A 11 -9.62 11.98 24.56
CA LEU A 11 -10.56 11.74 23.45
C LEU A 11 -9.91 10.89 22.36
N ARG A 12 -8.69 11.24 21.93
CA ARG A 12 -7.91 10.47 20.95
C ARG A 12 -7.72 9.03 21.43
N ASP A 13 -7.24 8.85 22.65
CA ASP A 13 -6.93 7.52 23.18
C ASP A 13 -8.21 6.67 23.28
N SER A 14 -9.33 7.27 23.70
CA SER A 14 -10.63 6.58 23.73
C SER A 14 -11.10 6.19 22.33
N THR A 15 -10.97 7.08 21.33
CA THR A 15 -11.33 6.75 19.95
C THR A 15 -10.44 5.66 19.36
N GLN A 16 -9.16 5.62 19.74
CA GLN A 16 -8.24 4.58 19.30
C GLN A 16 -8.65 3.23 19.90
N MET A 17 -8.96 3.18 21.19
CA MET A 17 -9.46 1.96 21.84
C MET A 17 -10.74 1.43 21.18
N ILE A 18 -11.66 2.32 20.78
CA ILE A 18 -12.88 1.92 20.07
C ILE A 18 -12.55 1.38 18.68
N ALA A 19 -11.63 2.01 17.96
CA ALA A 19 -11.20 1.53 16.65
C ALA A 19 -10.54 0.15 16.74
N ASP A 20 -9.67 -0.05 17.74
CA ASP A 20 -8.99 -1.33 17.98
C ASP A 20 -10.01 -2.43 18.31
N ALA A 21 -10.98 -2.16 19.19
CA ALA A 21 -12.05 -3.11 19.51
C ALA A 21 -12.95 -3.43 18.32
N ALA A 22 -13.25 -2.45 17.46
CA ALA A 22 -14.03 -2.67 16.25
C ALA A 22 -13.25 -3.55 15.26
N ASN A 23 -11.94 -3.32 15.10
CA ASN A 23 -11.09 -4.13 14.24
C ASN A 23 -10.99 -5.58 14.74
N GLU A 24 -10.83 -5.80 16.04
CA GLU A 24 -10.84 -7.14 16.65
C GLU A 24 -12.17 -7.86 16.39
N TYR A 25 -13.29 -7.15 16.50
CA TYR A 25 -14.61 -7.74 16.24
C TYR A 25 -14.82 -8.06 14.76
N ILE A 26 -14.34 -7.21 13.86
CA ILE A 26 -14.31 -7.48 12.41
C ILE A 26 -13.50 -8.75 12.14
N GLU A 27 -12.31 -8.89 12.72
CA GLU A 27 -11.48 -10.10 12.57
C GLU A 27 -12.19 -11.35 13.12
N ALA A 28 -12.86 -11.25 14.26
CA ALA A 28 -13.60 -12.38 14.84
C ALA A 28 -14.76 -12.83 13.95
N LEU A 29 -15.48 -11.88 13.33
CA LEU A 29 -16.64 -12.14 12.48
C LEU A 29 -16.30 -12.44 11.02
N THR A 30 -15.07 -12.17 10.60
CA THR A 30 -14.63 -12.44 9.23
C THR A 30 -14.59 -13.95 8.99
N PRO A 31 -15.36 -14.50 8.03
CA PRO A 31 -15.34 -15.91 7.67
C PRO A 31 -13.92 -16.38 7.32
N PRO A 32 -13.54 -17.64 7.59
CA PRO A 32 -12.20 -18.16 7.27
C PRO A 32 -11.84 -18.05 5.76
N GLU A 33 -12.83 -18.18 4.87
CA GLU A 33 -12.69 -17.92 3.43
C GLU A 33 -12.31 -16.46 3.12
N ILE A 34 -12.68 -15.53 4.00
CA ILE A 34 -12.35 -14.11 3.92
C ILE A 34 -11.04 -13.77 4.67
N LYS A 35 -10.66 -14.57 5.67
CA LYS A 35 -9.38 -14.43 6.38
C LYS A 35 -8.18 -14.77 5.50
N GLU A 36 -8.28 -15.82 4.67
CA GLU A 36 -7.26 -16.10 3.64
C GLU A 36 -7.20 -15.00 2.57
N THR A 37 -8.32 -14.33 2.30
CA THR A 37 -8.37 -13.11 1.46
C THR A 37 -8.11 -11.80 2.22
N ASN A 38 -7.76 -11.82 3.51
CA ASN A 38 -7.22 -10.64 4.20
C ASN A 38 -5.70 -10.72 4.37
N GLU A 39 -5.11 -11.92 4.33
CA GLU A 39 -3.68 -12.08 4.08
C GLU A 39 -3.33 -11.90 2.59
N ALA A 40 -4.26 -12.21 1.68
CA ALA A 40 -4.09 -11.97 0.26
C ALA A 40 -5.44 -12.03 -0.48
N ALA A 41 -6.33 -11.05 -0.31
CA ALA A 41 -7.17 -10.63 -1.43
C ALA A 41 -6.13 -10.05 -2.35
N ALA A 42 -5.56 -10.92 -3.19
CA ALA A 42 -4.47 -10.62 -4.08
C ALA A 42 -4.92 -9.34 -4.77
N VAL A 43 -4.37 -8.21 -4.29
CA VAL A 43 -4.69 -6.91 -4.85
C VAL A 43 -4.45 -7.16 -6.32
N GLN A 44 -5.44 -7.02 -7.17
CA GLN A 44 -5.18 -7.38 -8.55
C GLN A 44 -4.09 -6.43 -9.05
N GLU A 45 -3.10 -6.94 -9.79
CA GLU A 45 -2.07 -6.08 -10.40
C GLU A 45 -2.72 -4.98 -11.25
N LEU A 46 -3.99 -5.17 -11.67
CA LEU A 46 -4.86 -4.17 -12.28
C LEU A 46 -4.89 -2.82 -11.55
N ASN A 47 -4.84 -2.81 -10.21
CA ASN A 47 -4.81 -1.57 -9.43
C ASN A 47 -3.55 -0.74 -9.72
N PHE A 48 -2.47 -1.39 -10.16
CA PHE A 48 -1.24 -0.74 -10.57
C PHE A 48 -1.17 -0.58 -12.09
N SER A 49 -1.54 -1.58 -12.89
CA SER A 49 -1.38 -1.56 -14.35
C SER A 49 -2.19 -0.47 -15.06
N THR A 50 -3.22 0.07 -14.40
CA THR A 50 -3.99 1.23 -14.90
C THR A 50 -3.26 2.57 -14.78
N LEU A 51 -2.12 2.62 -14.08
CA LEU A 51 -1.29 3.81 -13.97
C LEU A 51 -0.36 3.98 -15.18
N LYS A 52 -0.06 5.22 -15.52
CA LYS A 52 0.94 5.61 -16.51
C LYS A 52 2.32 5.53 -15.88
N PHE A 53 3.10 4.56 -16.33
CA PHE A 53 4.48 4.33 -15.92
C PHE A 53 5.44 4.76 -17.02
N GLU A 54 6.48 5.49 -16.64
CA GLU A 54 7.55 5.95 -17.52
C GLU A 54 8.83 5.17 -17.21
N SER A 55 9.41 4.55 -18.24
CA SER A 55 10.68 3.83 -18.13
C SER A 55 11.83 4.78 -17.81
N GLN A 56 12.60 4.43 -16.79
CA GLN A 56 13.81 5.13 -16.36
C GLN A 56 14.94 4.12 -16.17
N GLN A 57 16.17 4.59 -16.36
CA GLN A 57 17.36 3.78 -16.17
C GLN A 57 18.15 4.31 -14.97
N GLY A 58 18.31 3.46 -13.98
CA GLY A 58 19.08 3.76 -12.77
C GLY A 58 20.42 3.07 -12.80
N THR A 59 21.47 3.79 -12.40
CA THR A 59 22.84 3.29 -12.34
C THR A 59 22.99 2.05 -11.43
N LYS A 60 22.13 1.92 -10.41
CA LYS A 60 22.15 0.81 -9.43
C LYS A 60 21.00 -0.19 -9.58
N LEU A 61 19.87 0.24 -10.15
CA LEU A 61 18.64 -0.55 -10.22
C LEU A 61 18.41 -1.16 -11.62
N GLY A 62 19.18 -0.74 -12.63
CA GLY A 62 18.92 -1.07 -14.01
C GLY A 62 17.66 -0.36 -14.52
N THR A 63 16.87 -1.04 -15.33
CA THR A 63 15.61 -0.50 -15.85
C THR A 63 14.50 -0.64 -14.80
N PHE A 64 13.87 0.47 -14.47
CA PHE A 64 12.68 0.55 -13.62
C PHE A 64 11.67 1.52 -14.25
N GLU A 65 10.43 1.50 -13.79
CA GLU A 65 9.42 2.43 -14.30
C GLU A 65 8.78 3.21 -13.15
N VAL A 66 8.37 4.45 -13.42
CA VAL A 66 7.84 5.37 -12.41
C VAL A 66 6.49 5.90 -12.85
N ALA A 67 5.51 5.83 -11.95
CA ALA A 67 4.23 6.51 -12.08
C ALA A 67 4.19 7.74 -11.17
N TYR A 68 4.06 8.91 -11.78
CA TYR A 68 3.93 10.19 -11.07
C TYR A 68 2.47 10.46 -10.70
N LYS A 69 2.24 11.05 -9.53
CA LYS A 69 0.89 11.46 -9.10
C LYS A 69 0.23 12.41 -10.12
N THR A 70 0.97 13.40 -10.61
CA THR A 70 0.49 14.42 -11.57
C THR A 70 0.10 13.87 -12.94
N SER A 71 0.67 12.73 -13.33
CA SER A 71 0.43 12.12 -14.65
C SER A 71 -0.73 11.11 -14.63
N ASN A 72 -1.32 10.85 -13.46
CA ASN A 72 -2.32 9.82 -13.23
C ASN A 72 -3.62 10.41 -12.66
N LEU A 73 -4.72 9.67 -12.81
CA LEU A 73 -5.99 10.02 -12.16
C LEU A 73 -5.83 9.85 -10.64
N GLU A 74 -6.21 10.87 -9.87
CA GLU A 74 -5.98 10.90 -8.42
C GLU A 74 -6.62 9.70 -7.71
N ASP A 75 -7.86 9.34 -8.05
CA ASP A 75 -8.55 8.19 -7.45
C ASP A 75 -7.78 6.87 -7.65
N LYS A 76 -7.31 6.62 -8.88
CA LYS A 76 -6.58 5.39 -9.22
C LYS A 76 -5.21 5.38 -8.55
N TRP A 77 -4.52 6.52 -8.58
CA TRP A 77 -3.21 6.67 -7.97
C TRP A 77 -3.27 6.50 -6.46
N GLN A 78 -4.24 7.14 -5.80
CA GLN A 78 -4.39 7.11 -4.36
C GLN A 78 -4.71 5.70 -3.86
N ARG A 79 -5.52 4.94 -4.61
CA ARG A 79 -5.76 3.52 -4.33
C ARG A 79 -4.47 2.71 -4.35
N ALA A 80 -3.70 2.79 -5.44
CA ALA A 80 -2.42 2.10 -5.57
C ALA A 80 -1.40 2.52 -4.48
N TYR A 81 -1.32 3.82 -4.20
CA TYR A 81 -0.44 4.36 -3.17
C TYR A 81 -0.82 3.87 -1.77
N SER A 82 -2.11 3.84 -1.46
CA SER A 82 -2.61 3.39 -0.15
C SER A 82 -2.30 1.91 0.09
N ILE A 83 -2.42 1.07 -0.94
CA ILE A 83 -2.05 -0.35 -0.87
C ILE A 83 -0.57 -0.50 -0.52
N LEU A 84 0.31 0.17 -1.27
CA LEU A 84 1.76 0.07 -1.04
C LEU A 84 2.18 0.67 0.30
N ARG A 85 1.50 1.73 0.74
CA ARG A 85 1.74 2.35 2.04
C ARG A 85 1.34 1.42 3.18
N ASN A 86 0.16 0.80 3.09
CA ASN A 86 -0.33 -0.15 4.10
C ASN A 86 0.54 -1.40 4.16
N SER A 87 1.10 -1.85 3.02
CA SER A 87 2.02 -2.97 2.96
C SER A 87 3.49 -2.60 3.28
N ASN A 88 3.77 -1.35 3.69
CA ASN A 88 5.13 -0.84 3.92
C ASN A 88 6.12 -1.12 2.77
N ALA A 89 5.64 -1.05 1.51
CA ALA A 89 6.44 -1.40 0.34
C ALA A 89 7.60 -0.43 0.14
N THR A 90 8.81 -0.88 0.44
CA THR A 90 10.05 -0.11 0.25
C THR A 90 10.91 -0.74 -0.85
N ILE A 91 11.96 -0.04 -1.27
CA ILE A 91 12.89 -0.59 -2.25
C ILE A 91 13.56 -1.91 -1.79
N LYS A 92 13.70 -2.08 -0.47
CA LYS A 92 14.25 -3.28 0.18
C LYS A 92 13.20 -4.38 0.29
N ASP A 93 11.98 -4.01 0.61
CA ASP A 93 10.85 -4.92 0.78
C ASP A 93 9.74 -4.55 -0.19
N ARG A 94 9.82 -5.11 -1.40
CA ARG A 94 8.97 -4.72 -2.52
C ARG A 94 7.67 -5.50 -2.47
N TYR A 95 6.58 -4.81 -2.76
CA TYR A 95 5.26 -5.42 -2.83
C TYR A 95 5.06 -6.12 -4.17
N TYR A 96 4.68 -7.40 -4.13
CA TYR A 96 4.23 -8.16 -5.28
C TYR A 96 3.33 -9.31 -4.83
N GLY A 97 2.34 -9.66 -5.66
CA GLY A 97 1.54 -10.88 -5.50
C GLY A 97 2.17 -12.07 -6.24
N THR A 98 1.62 -13.26 -5.99
CA THR A 98 2.09 -14.54 -6.56
C THR A 98 2.13 -14.53 -8.10
N ASP A 99 1.14 -13.89 -8.74
CA ASP A 99 0.98 -13.87 -10.21
C ASP A 99 1.32 -12.50 -10.83
N TYR A 100 2.01 -11.64 -10.09
CA TYR A 100 2.36 -10.32 -10.59
C TYR A 100 3.49 -10.40 -11.61
N GLN A 101 3.43 -9.52 -12.62
CA GLN A 101 4.53 -9.31 -13.55
C GLN A 101 5.57 -8.34 -13.00
N HIS A 102 5.15 -7.40 -12.14
CA HIS A 102 6.01 -6.37 -11.59
C HIS A 102 6.03 -6.38 -10.06
N SER A 103 7.17 -5.97 -9.50
CA SER A 103 7.33 -5.59 -8.11
C SER A 103 7.13 -4.08 -7.98
N TYR A 104 6.47 -3.64 -6.91
CA TYR A 104 6.10 -2.25 -6.67
C TYR A 104 6.65 -1.76 -5.33
N TRP A 105 7.05 -0.48 -5.27
CA TRP A 105 7.47 0.14 -4.02
C TRP A 105 7.26 1.65 -4.03
N LEU A 106 7.29 2.24 -2.85
CA LEU A 106 7.26 3.68 -2.65
C LEU A 106 8.66 4.22 -2.37
N TYR A 107 8.94 5.39 -2.94
CA TYR A 107 10.10 6.18 -2.58
C TYR A 107 9.71 7.66 -2.67
N GLY A 108 9.42 8.26 -1.50
CA GLY A 108 8.82 9.59 -1.39
C GLY A 108 7.28 9.55 -1.41
N THR A 109 6.68 10.73 -1.65
CA THR A 109 5.23 10.95 -1.53
C THR A 109 4.49 10.93 -2.86
N ASP A 110 5.16 11.23 -3.98
CA ASP A 110 4.46 11.57 -5.23
C ASP A 110 4.76 10.59 -6.38
N LYS A 111 5.43 9.48 -6.07
CA LYS A 111 5.93 8.52 -7.05
C LYS A 111 5.70 7.09 -6.59
N ILE A 112 5.21 6.27 -7.51
CA ILE A 112 5.13 4.82 -7.38
C ILE A 112 6.14 4.22 -8.34
N TYR A 113 6.98 3.33 -7.84
CA TYR A 113 8.01 2.69 -8.65
C TYR A 113 7.61 1.25 -8.92
N ARG A 114 7.99 0.75 -10.10
CA ARG A 114 7.88 -0.67 -10.42
C ARG A 114 9.09 -1.21 -11.15
N GLN A 115 9.30 -2.51 -11.06
CA GLN A 115 10.30 -3.25 -11.82
C GLN A 115 9.79 -4.65 -12.13
N LYS A 116 9.99 -5.11 -13.37
CA LYS A 116 9.66 -6.47 -13.78
C LYS A 116 10.30 -7.50 -12.86
N LEU A 117 9.50 -8.43 -12.37
CA LEU A 117 10.00 -9.57 -11.62
C LEU A 117 10.83 -10.45 -12.56
N LYS A 118 11.92 -11.02 -12.02
CA LYS A 118 12.66 -12.04 -12.74
C LYS A 118 11.78 -13.29 -12.80
N PRO A 119 11.68 -13.98 -13.95
CA PRO A 119 10.97 -15.24 -14.01
C PRO A 119 11.57 -16.21 -12.97
N LYS A 120 10.71 -16.87 -12.19
CA LYS A 120 11.14 -18.00 -11.36
C LYS A 120 11.61 -19.09 -12.33
N THR A 121 12.92 -19.30 -12.37
CA THR A 121 13.54 -20.44 -13.07
C THR A 121 13.22 -21.74 -12.36
#